data_AF-A0A5J5A8W5-F1
#
_entry.id   AF-A0A5J5A8W5-F1
#
_cell.length_a   1.000
_cell.length_b   1.000
_cell.length_c   1.000
_cell.angle_alpha   90.00
_cell.angle_beta   90.00
_cell.angle_gamma   90.00
#
_symmetry.space_group_name_H-M   'P 1'
#
loop_
_entity.id
_entity.type
_entity.pdbx_description
1 polymer ?
#
loop_
_entity_poly.entity_id
_entity_poly.type
_entity_poly.pdbx_seq_one_letter_code
_entity_poly.pdbx_strand_id
1 'polypeptide(L)'
;MEGKTKVVEAAERTGMTETWLKKHRLVYIGATRHPLILSIRDGTIDLSSFKRWLGQDYIFVRAFVPFVASVLLKAWKESDDGSDMEVILGGVASLNDEIAWFKKEASKWGIELSGIVPQKANLDYCRFLESLMSSEVEYIVAITAFWAIETVYQESFAHCLEDGSKTAEELKDTCQRWGNDSFGQYCRSLERIANRCLEKASDDVVSKAEVVFLRVLEHEIEFWNMSHGET
;
A
#
# COMPACT_ATOMS: atom_id res chain seq x y z
N MET A 1 -20.32 -47.29 -24.33
CA MET A 1 -20.05 -46.99 -22.91
C MET A 1 -18.97 -45.92 -22.89
N GLU A 2 -19.38 -44.67 -23.03
CA GLU A 2 -18.47 -43.52 -22.98
C GLU A 2 -18.30 -43.09 -21.53
N GLY A 3 -17.07 -43.18 -21.03
CA GLY A 3 -16.68 -42.65 -19.74
C GLY A 3 -16.62 -41.13 -19.82
N LYS A 4 -17.59 -40.46 -19.19
CA LYS A 4 -17.54 -39.01 -18.94
C LYS A 4 -16.51 -38.74 -17.85
N THR A 5 -15.34 -38.26 -18.25
CA THR A 5 -14.38 -37.60 -17.38
C THR A 5 -15.04 -36.36 -16.77
N LYS A 6 -15.30 -36.40 -15.46
CA LYS A 6 -15.66 -35.21 -14.69
C LYS A 6 -14.43 -34.31 -14.62
N VAL A 7 -14.39 -33.28 -15.45
CA VAL A 7 -13.59 -32.08 -15.17
C VAL A 7 -14.23 -31.44 -13.95
N VAL A 8 -13.60 -31.62 -12.79
CA VAL A 8 -13.91 -30.80 -11.63
C VAL A 8 -13.18 -29.48 -11.88
N GLU A 9 -13.89 -28.49 -12.40
CA GLU A 9 -13.46 -27.10 -12.28
C GLU A 9 -13.29 -26.83 -10.78
N ALA A 10 -12.05 -26.67 -10.35
CA ALA A 10 -11.77 -26.07 -9.06
C ALA A 10 -12.30 -24.64 -9.16
N ALA A 11 -13.48 -24.38 -8.60
CA ALA A 11 -13.92 -23.02 -8.33
C ALA A 11 -12.78 -22.34 -7.58
N GLU A 12 -12.20 -21.29 -8.18
CA GLU A 12 -11.22 -20.43 -7.50
C GLU A 12 -11.84 -20.02 -6.17
N ARG A 13 -11.29 -20.53 -5.06
CA ARG A 13 -11.67 -20.05 -3.74
C ARG A 13 -11.29 -18.58 -3.71
N THR A 14 -12.29 -17.70 -3.70
CA THR A 14 -12.15 -16.27 -3.44
C THR A 14 -11.31 -16.10 -2.17
N GLY A 15 -10.17 -15.42 -2.27
CA GLY A 15 -9.30 -15.15 -1.14
C GLY A 15 -9.99 -14.31 -0.06
N MET A 16 -9.48 -14.35 1.16
CA MET A 16 -9.99 -13.50 2.25
C MET A 16 -9.81 -12.02 1.91
N THR A 17 -8.68 -11.64 1.29
CA THR A 17 -8.43 -10.28 0.81
C THR A 17 -9.51 -9.81 -0.16
N GLU A 18 -9.82 -10.61 -1.19
CA GLU A 18 -10.86 -10.30 -2.17
C GLU A 18 -12.25 -10.18 -1.51
N THR A 19 -12.52 -11.00 -0.51
CA THR A 19 -13.76 -10.90 0.29
C THR A 19 -13.84 -9.56 1.03
N TRP A 20 -12.75 -9.12 1.67
CA TRP A 20 -12.70 -7.82 2.34
C TRP A 20 -12.79 -6.64 1.38
N LEU A 21 -12.12 -6.71 0.23
CA LEU A 21 -12.22 -5.69 -0.82
C LEU A 21 -13.67 -5.52 -1.31
N LYS A 22 -14.42 -6.62 -1.46
CA LYS A 22 -15.85 -6.58 -1.81
C LYS A 22 -16.71 -6.06 -0.66
N LYS A 23 -16.48 -6.54 0.56
CA LYS A 23 -17.25 -6.18 1.77
C LYS A 23 -17.09 -4.69 2.11
N HIS A 24 -15.87 -4.17 2.00
CA HIS A 24 -15.49 -2.80 2.37
C HIS A 24 -15.24 -1.91 1.15
N ARG A 25 -15.90 -2.22 0.04
CA ARG A 25 -15.68 -1.58 -1.26
C ARG A 25 -15.72 -0.05 -1.22
N LEU A 26 -16.61 0.53 -0.43
CA LEU A 26 -16.76 2.00 -0.38
C LEU A 26 -15.52 2.69 0.21
N VAL A 27 -15.01 2.20 1.34
CA VAL A 27 -13.80 2.76 1.96
C VAL A 27 -12.57 2.43 1.11
N TYR A 28 -12.53 1.25 0.48
CA TYR A 28 -11.45 0.90 -0.44
C TYR A 28 -11.39 1.85 -1.65
N ILE A 29 -12.52 2.13 -2.30
CA ILE A 29 -12.60 3.12 -3.38
C ILE A 29 -12.20 4.51 -2.87
N GLY A 30 -12.59 4.89 -1.65
CA GLY A 30 -12.14 6.14 -1.04
C GLY A 30 -10.62 6.24 -0.95
N ALA A 31 -9.95 5.15 -0.59
CA ALA A 31 -8.49 5.09 -0.47
C ALA A 31 -7.77 5.02 -1.83
N THR A 32 -8.33 4.34 -2.85
CA THR A 32 -7.65 4.11 -4.15
C THR A 32 -8.08 5.03 -5.29
N ARG A 33 -9.20 5.75 -5.12
CA ARG A 33 -9.78 6.69 -6.10
C ARG A 33 -10.08 8.04 -5.44
N HIS A 34 -9.23 8.43 -4.49
CA HIS A 34 -9.38 9.68 -3.77
C HIS A 34 -9.38 10.90 -4.71
N PRO A 35 -10.10 12.01 -4.41
CA PRO A 35 -10.07 13.23 -5.21
C PRO A 35 -8.67 13.75 -5.58
N LEU A 36 -7.66 13.52 -4.74
CA LEU A 36 -6.27 13.85 -5.08
C LEU A 36 -5.78 13.02 -6.27
N ILE A 37 -5.94 11.70 -6.23
CA ILE A 37 -5.56 10.76 -7.30
C ILE A 37 -6.34 11.07 -8.58
N LEU A 38 -7.65 11.34 -8.47
CA LEU A 38 -8.46 11.74 -9.62
C LEU A 38 -7.97 13.05 -10.23
N SER A 39 -7.57 14.03 -9.41
CA SER A 39 -7.01 15.29 -9.93
C SER A 39 -5.67 15.08 -10.67
N ILE A 40 -4.85 14.11 -10.25
CA ILE A 40 -3.64 13.71 -10.98
C ILE A 40 -4.03 13.13 -12.34
N ARG A 41 -4.92 12.11 -12.33
CA ARG A 41 -5.40 11.46 -13.55
C ARG A 41 -6.01 12.47 -14.53
N ASP A 42 -6.81 13.40 -14.05
CA ASP A 42 -7.53 14.37 -14.89
C ASP A 42 -6.63 15.54 -15.35
N GLY A 43 -5.39 15.61 -14.87
CA GLY A 43 -4.44 16.70 -15.18
C GLY A 43 -4.85 18.04 -14.56
N THR A 44 -5.61 18.00 -13.46
CA THR A 44 -6.17 19.19 -12.78
C THR A 44 -5.57 19.44 -11.40
N ILE A 45 -4.65 18.57 -10.95
CA ILE A 45 -4.00 18.71 -9.64
C ILE A 45 -3.29 20.07 -9.52
N ASP A 46 -3.52 20.74 -8.40
CA ASP A 46 -2.72 21.89 -8.02
C ASP A 46 -1.32 21.45 -7.59
N LEU A 47 -0.29 22.09 -8.12
CA LEU A 47 1.10 21.77 -7.81
C LEU A 47 1.41 21.97 -6.32
N SER A 48 0.71 22.86 -5.60
CA SER A 48 0.92 22.98 -4.16
C SER A 48 0.47 21.72 -3.40
N SER A 49 -0.63 21.10 -3.83
CA SER A 49 -1.13 19.83 -3.29
C SER A 49 -0.17 18.68 -3.59
N PHE A 50 0.36 18.61 -4.81
CA PHE A 50 1.39 17.63 -5.17
C PHE A 50 2.66 17.78 -4.32
N LYS A 51 3.18 19.01 -4.17
CA LYS A 51 4.38 19.27 -3.34
C LYS A 51 4.13 18.96 -1.87
N ARG A 52 2.93 19.23 -1.36
CA ARG A 52 2.53 18.89 0.00
C ARG A 52 2.53 17.37 0.21
N TRP A 53 1.90 16.62 -0.68
CA TRP A 53 1.96 15.15 -0.68
C TRP A 53 3.42 14.66 -0.71
N LEU A 54 4.23 15.13 -1.66
CA LEU A 54 5.62 14.68 -1.83
C LEU A 54 6.47 14.88 -0.56
N GLY A 55 6.31 16.01 0.13
CA GLY A 55 7.02 16.29 1.37
C GLY A 55 6.55 15.43 2.56
N GLN A 56 5.24 15.22 2.70
CA GLN A 56 4.69 14.38 3.75
C GLN A 56 5.01 12.90 3.51
N ASP A 57 4.92 12.43 2.27
CA ASP A 57 5.17 11.05 1.90
C ASP A 57 6.63 10.63 2.07
N TYR A 58 7.56 11.58 1.89
CA TYR A 58 8.94 11.36 2.30
C TYR A 58 9.09 11.05 3.80
N ILE A 59 8.31 11.70 4.68
CA ILE A 59 8.33 11.41 6.12
C ILE A 59 7.72 10.03 6.38
N PHE A 60 6.59 9.72 5.73
CA PHE A 60 5.91 8.43 5.86
C PHE A 60 6.81 7.27 5.44
N VAL A 61 7.44 7.34 4.26
CA VAL A 61 8.35 6.28 3.77
C VAL A 61 9.49 6.00 4.75
N ARG A 62 10.00 7.03 5.43
CA ARG A 62 11.04 6.85 6.46
C ARG A 62 10.54 6.10 7.70
N ALA A 63 9.27 6.24 8.05
CA ALA A 63 8.62 5.44 9.09
C ALA A 63 8.19 4.05 8.58
N PHE A 64 7.91 3.93 7.29
CA PHE A 64 7.57 2.68 6.64
C PHE A 64 8.74 1.70 6.57
N VAL A 65 9.97 2.17 6.32
CA VAL A 65 11.19 1.33 6.32
C VAL A 65 11.33 0.45 7.59
N PRO A 66 11.34 1.00 8.82
CA PRO A 66 11.45 0.16 10.02
C PRO A 66 10.23 -0.72 10.24
N PHE A 67 9.04 -0.31 9.80
CA PHE A 67 7.86 -1.18 9.80
C PHE A 67 8.08 -2.42 8.91
N VAL A 68 8.44 -2.25 7.65
CA VAL A 68 8.68 -3.39 6.73
C VAL A 68 9.84 -4.26 7.22
N ALA A 69 10.89 -3.66 7.80
CA ALA A 69 11.96 -4.43 8.44
C ALA A 69 11.45 -5.26 9.63
N SER A 70 10.50 -4.76 10.41
CA SER A 70 9.86 -5.54 11.49
C SER A 70 9.02 -6.70 10.94
N VAL A 71 8.32 -6.51 9.80
CA VAL A 71 7.58 -7.57 9.11
C VAL A 71 8.53 -8.65 8.61
N LEU A 72 9.71 -8.27 8.08
CA LEU A 72 10.76 -9.21 7.69
C LEU A 72 11.24 -10.06 8.87
N LEU A 73 11.46 -9.43 10.04
CA LEU A 73 11.85 -10.14 11.26
C LEU A 73 10.75 -11.09 11.76
N LYS A 74 9.48 -10.70 11.63
CA LYS A 74 8.33 -11.56 11.96
C LYS A 74 8.23 -12.72 10.99
N ALA A 75 8.39 -12.50 9.68
CA ALA A 75 8.40 -13.56 8.67
C ALA A 75 9.47 -14.61 8.96
N TRP A 76 10.69 -14.19 9.31
CA TRP A 76 11.77 -15.11 9.70
C TRP A 76 11.41 -16.00 10.91
N LYS A 77 10.63 -15.48 11.87
CA LYS A 77 10.29 -16.18 13.12
C LYS A 77 9.02 -17.02 13.03
N GLU A 78 8.02 -16.52 12.31
CA GLU A 78 6.62 -16.96 12.41
C GLU A 78 6.09 -17.54 11.09
N SER A 79 6.71 -17.24 9.94
CA SER A 79 6.23 -17.77 8.66
C SER A 79 6.47 -19.27 8.53
N ASP A 80 5.53 -19.94 7.89
CA ASP A 80 5.59 -21.35 7.52
C ASP A 80 6.15 -21.58 6.11
N ASP A 81 6.48 -20.51 5.39
CA ASP A 81 7.06 -20.52 4.05
C ASP A 81 8.27 -19.59 4.01
N GLY A 82 9.46 -20.19 3.86
CA GLY A 82 10.72 -19.45 3.83
C GLY A 82 10.77 -18.38 2.74
N SER A 83 10.02 -18.57 1.64
CA SER A 83 9.99 -17.65 0.48
C SER A 83 9.40 -16.26 0.79
N ASP A 84 8.67 -16.14 1.90
CA ASP A 84 8.13 -14.86 2.36
C ASP A 84 9.24 -13.85 2.65
N MET A 85 10.37 -14.33 3.19
CA MET A 85 11.50 -13.47 3.53
C MET A 85 12.07 -12.80 2.28
N GLU A 86 12.22 -13.52 1.16
CA GLU A 86 12.73 -12.96 -0.09
C GLU A 86 11.78 -11.91 -0.65
N VAL A 87 10.46 -12.13 -0.59
CA VAL A 87 9.47 -11.15 -1.03
C VAL A 87 9.54 -9.88 -0.18
N ILE A 88 9.55 -10.00 1.14
CA ILE A 88 9.57 -8.84 2.03
C ILE A 88 10.93 -8.11 1.93
N LEU A 89 12.03 -8.85 1.84
CA LEU A 89 13.37 -8.30 1.64
C LEU A 89 13.48 -7.50 0.35
N GLY A 90 12.85 -7.96 -0.74
CA GLY A 90 12.76 -7.21 -2.00
C GLY A 90 12.07 -5.86 -1.83
N GLY A 91 11.03 -5.80 -0.99
CA GLY A 91 10.38 -4.54 -0.61
C GLY A 91 11.33 -3.61 0.13
N VAL A 92 11.99 -4.10 1.19
CA VAL A 92 12.97 -3.31 1.97
C VAL A 92 14.08 -2.74 1.08
N ALA A 93 14.60 -3.55 0.15
CA ALA A 93 15.62 -3.10 -0.78
C ALA A 93 15.11 -1.95 -1.69
N SER A 94 13.88 -2.08 -2.18
CA SER A 94 13.25 -1.07 -3.05
C SER A 94 13.01 0.27 -2.34
N LEU A 95 12.79 0.26 -1.01
CA LEU A 95 12.60 1.49 -0.23
C LEU A 95 13.87 2.36 -0.17
N ASN A 96 15.06 1.80 -0.35
CA ASN A 96 16.28 2.61 -0.47
C ASN A 96 16.26 3.46 -1.75
N ASP A 97 15.87 2.85 -2.87
CA ASP A 97 15.74 3.53 -4.15
C ASP A 97 14.56 4.52 -4.12
N GLU A 98 13.54 4.25 -3.31
CA GLU A 98 12.44 5.17 -3.03
C GLU A 98 12.90 6.45 -2.34
N ILE A 99 13.65 6.30 -1.25
CA ILE A 99 14.19 7.44 -0.52
C ILE A 99 15.10 8.28 -1.42
N ALA A 100 15.88 7.65 -2.31
CA ALA A 100 16.70 8.35 -3.29
C ALA A 100 15.85 9.12 -4.31
N TRP A 101 14.76 8.50 -4.79
CA TRP A 101 13.81 9.13 -5.69
C TRP A 101 13.12 10.36 -5.05
N PHE A 102 12.63 10.24 -3.81
CA PHE A 102 12.01 11.37 -3.09
C PHE A 102 12.98 12.56 -2.95
N LYS A 103 14.25 12.32 -2.64
CA LYS A 103 15.27 13.38 -2.57
C LYS A 103 15.48 14.08 -3.91
N LYS A 104 15.48 13.31 -5.01
CA LYS A 104 15.60 13.86 -6.37
C LYS A 104 14.39 14.69 -6.75
N GLU A 105 13.17 14.17 -6.53
CA GLU A 105 11.95 14.91 -6.85
C GLU A 105 11.81 16.15 -5.97
N ALA A 106 12.10 16.07 -4.68
CA ALA A 106 12.09 17.25 -3.82
C ALA A 106 13.02 18.36 -4.33
N SER A 107 14.23 18.00 -4.79
CA SER A 107 15.15 18.95 -5.42
C SER A 107 14.58 19.56 -6.71
N LYS A 108 14.02 18.74 -7.61
CA LYS A 108 13.35 19.18 -8.85
C LYS A 108 12.22 20.17 -8.57
N TRP A 109 11.46 19.97 -7.50
CA TRP A 109 10.29 20.79 -7.14
C TRP A 109 10.60 21.94 -6.17
N GLY A 110 11.87 22.09 -5.75
CA GLY A 110 12.31 23.14 -4.82
C GLY A 110 11.78 22.96 -3.40
N ILE A 111 11.60 21.71 -2.94
CA ILE A 111 11.11 21.36 -1.61
C ILE A 111 12.29 21.09 -0.68
N GLU A 112 12.35 21.81 0.45
CA GLU A 112 13.32 21.53 1.51
C GLU A 112 12.80 20.44 2.46
N LEU A 113 13.22 19.19 2.24
CA LEU A 113 12.73 18.04 3.03
C LEU A 113 13.00 18.14 4.54
N SER A 114 14.07 18.81 4.97
CA SER A 114 14.40 19.02 6.39
C SER A 114 13.45 19.98 7.10
N GLY A 115 12.81 20.89 6.36
CA GLY A 115 11.90 21.90 6.90
C GLY A 115 10.43 21.47 6.93
N ILE A 116 10.10 20.28 6.43
CA ILE A 116 8.70 19.82 6.38
C ILE A 116 8.22 19.47 7.79
N VAL A 117 7.17 20.17 8.23
CA VAL A 117 6.46 19.84 9.46
C VAL A 117 5.46 18.71 9.18
N PRO A 118 5.56 17.55 9.86
CA PRO A 118 4.61 16.46 9.66
C PRO A 118 3.22 16.88 10.13
N GLN A 119 2.22 16.65 9.28
CA GLN A 119 0.83 16.93 9.63
C GLN A 119 0.24 15.85 10.54
N LYS A 120 -0.90 16.16 11.17
CA LYS A 120 -1.56 15.26 12.10
C LYS A 120 -1.84 13.87 11.48
N ALA A 121 -2.40 13.82 10.27
CA ALA A 121 -2.70 12.57 9.58
C ALA A 121 -1.43 11.71 9.36
N ASN A 122 -0.32 12.35 8.97
CA ASN A 122 0.98 11.68 8.81
C ASN A 122 1.51 11.12 10.13
N LEU A 123 1.48 11.93 11.21
CA LEU A 123 1.89 11.50 12.55
C LEU A 123 1.03 10.35 13.08
N ASP A 124 -0.29 10.42 12.87
CA ASP A 124 -1.23 9.37 13.25
C ASP A 124 -0.92 8.06 12.51
N TYR A 125 -0.60 8.14 11.22
CA TYR A 125 -0.23 6.96 10.43
C TYR A 125 1.13 6.39 10.87
N CYS A 126 2.15 7.23 11.10
CA CYS A 126 3.45 6.78 11.59
C CYS A 126 3.32 6.07 12.95
N ARG A 127 2.51 6.60 13.88
CA ARG A 127 2.22 5.95 15.16
C ARG A 127 1.49 4.62 14.99
N PHE A 128 0.59 4.53 14.01
CA PHE A 128 -0.06 3.28 13.68
C PHE A 128 0.95 2.23 13.18
N LEU A 129 1.86 2.59 12.28
CA LEU A 129 2.95 1.70 11.84
C LEU A 129 3.82 1.24 13.02
N GLU A 130 4.21 2.16 13.90
CA GLU A 130 4.96 1.83 15.13
C GLU A 130 4.21 0.83 16.01
N SER A 131 2.89 0.97 16.16
CA SER A 131 2.08 0.05 16.94
C SER A 131 2.08 -1.38 16.37
N LEU A 132 2.13 -1.51 15.03
CA LEU A 132 2.19 -2.80 14.34
C LEU A 132 3.56 -3.49 14.46
N MET A 133 4.60 -2.75 14.83
CA MET A 133 5.95 -3.30 15.04
C MET A 133 6.10 -4.04 16.38
N SER A 134 5.11 -3.91 17.29
CA SER A 134 5.13 -4.60 18.58
C SER A 134 5.29 -6.11 18.42
N SER A 135 6.04 -6.75 19.34
CA SER A 135 6.16 -8.22 19.38
C SER A 135 4.85 -8.93 19.71
N GLU A 136 3.86 -8.20 20.24
CA GLU A 136 2.53 -8.73 20.55
C GLU A 136 1.62 -8.80 19.32
N VAL A 137 1.96 -8.11 18.23
CA VAL A 137 1.22 -8.15 16.97
C VAL A 137 1.63 -9.37 16.16
N GLU A 138 0.67 -10.21 15.79
CA GLU A 138 0.92 -11.42 15.02
C GLU A 138 1.42 -11.10 13.60
N TYR A 139 2.33 -11.93 13.04
CA TYR A 139 2.83 -11.77 11.67
C TYR A 139 1.71 -11.57 10.64
N ILE A 140 0.63 -12.34 10.76
CA ILE A 140 -0.53 -12.32 9.85
C ILE A 140 -1.20 -10.93 9.80
N VAL A 141 -1.28 -10.25 10.93
CA VAL A 141 -1.85 -8.89 11.03
C VAL A 141 -0.90 -7.89 10.37
N ALA A 142 0.40 -8.01 10.63
CA ALA A 142 1.42 -7.11 10.09
C ALA A 142 1.59 -7.25 8.56
N ILE A 143 1.61 -8.49 8.03
CA ILE A 143 1.70 -8.73 6.59
C ILE A 143 0.42 -8.30 5.85
N THR A 144 -0.74 -8.38 6.52
CA THR A 144 -2.01 -7.85 6.00
C THR A 144 -1.96 -6.33 5.87
N ALA A 145 -1.47 -5.62 6.90
CA ALA A 145 -1.26 -4.18 6.80
C ALA A 145 -0.29 -3.84 5.67
N PHE A 146 0.84 -4.56 5.59
CA PHE A 146 1.86 -4.30 4.57
C PHE A 146 1.31 -4.47 3.15
N TRP A 147 0.59 -5.57 2.89
CA TRP A 147 -0.11 -5.78 1.62
C TRP A 147 -1.08 -4.63 1.31
N ALA A 148 -1.92 -4.25 2.27
CA ALA A 148 -2.94 -3.22 2.05
C ALA A 148 -2.34 -1.85 1.68
N ILE A 149 -1.26 -1.44 2.36
CA ILE A 149 -0.56 -0.17 2.10
C ILE A 149 -0.02 -0.15 0.67
N GLU A 150 0.75 -1.18 0.28
CA GLU A 150 1.36 -1.26 -1.05
C GLU A 150 0.29 -1.34 -2.16
N THR A 151 -0.78 -2.12 -1.94
CA THR A 151 -1.89 -2.25 -2.88
C THR A 151 -2.65 -0.93 -3.09
N VAL A 152 -2.86 -0.13 -2.03
CA VAL A 152 -3.53 1.17 -2.19
C VAL A 152 -2.73 2.11 -3.10
N TYR A 153 -1.41 2.18 -2.91
CA TYR A 153 -0.53 2.97 -3.77
C TYR A 153 -0.53 2.43 -5.21
N GLN A 154 -0.42 1.11 -5.36
CA GLN A 154 -0.41 0.48 -6.68
C GLN A 154 -1.67 0.79 -7.47
N GLU A 155 -2.84 0.57 -6.88
CA GLU A 155 -4.11 0.82 -7.56
C GLU A 155 -4.34 2.30 -7.83
N SER A 156 -3.94 3.18 -6.91
CA SER A 156 -4.06 4.63 -7.07
C SER A 156 -3.27 5.14 -8.26
N PHE A 157 -1.99 4.76 -8.35
CA PHE A 157 -1.13 5.25 -9.42
C PHE A 157 -1.30 4.49 -10.74
N ALA A 158 -1.69 3.22 -10.72
CA ALA A 158 -2.10 2.51 -11.94
C ALA A 158 -3.30 3.21 -12.59
N HIS A 159 -4.23 3.72 -11.78
CA HIS A 159 -5.36 4.50 -12.28
C HIS A 159 -4.96 5.79 -12.98
N CYS A 160 -3.84 6.41 -12.58
CA CYS A 160 -3.30 7.58 -13.25
C CYS A 160 -2.63 7.26 -14.60
N LEU A 161 -2.48 5.98 -14.95
CA LEU A 161 -1.84 5.48 -16.17
C LEU A 161 -2.79 4.75 -17.12
N GLU A 162 -4.01 4.44 -16.66
CA GLU A 162 -5.05 3.83 -17.49
C GLU A 162 -5.42 4.69 -18.71
N ASP A 163 -6.01 4.05 -19.72
CA ASP A 163 -6.53 4.72 -20.91
C ASP A 163 -7.46 5.89 -20.57
N GLY A 164 -7.29 7.00 -21.29
CA GLY A 164 -8.04 8.24 -21.07
C GLY A 164 -7.49 9.11 -19.94
N SER A 165 -6.40 8.71 -19.28
CA SER A 165 -5.66 9.58 -18.37
C SER A 165 -5.10 10.83 -19.06
N LYS A 166 -5.15 11.95 -18.36
CA LYS A 166 -4.62 13.27 -18.73
C LYS A 166 -3.51 13.71 -17.77
N THR A 167 -2.90 12.78 -17.04
CA THR A 167 -1.77 13.05 -16.14
C THR A 167 -0.71 13.89 -16.86
N ALA A 168 -0.35 15.02 -16.23
CA ALA A 168 0.67 15.91 -16.75
C ALA A 168 2.01 15.19 -16.93
N GLU A 169 2.74 15.52 -18.00
CA GLU A 169 3.99 14.84 -18.37
C GLU A 169 5.00 14.82 -17.20
N GLU A 170 5.10 15.93 -16.47
CA GLU A 170 6.00 16.10 -15.33
C GLU A 170 5.69 15.21 -14.11
N LEU A 171 4.48 14.63 -14.05
CA LEU A 171 4.01 13.72 -13.01
C LEU A 171 3.97 12.25 -13.46
N LYS A 172 4.16 11.96 -14.76
CA LYS A 172 4.12 10.57 -15.27
C LYS A 172 5.17 9.68 -14.62
N ASP A 173 6.37 10.19 -14.39
CA ASP A 173 7.44 9.45 -13.68
C ASP A 173 7.02 9.06 -12.26
N THR A 174 6.25 9.93 -11.59
CA THR A 174 5.69 9.63 -10.26
C THR A 174 4.67 8.51 -10.36
N CYS A 175 3.70 8.63 -11.28
CA CYS A 175 2.69 7.59 -11.47
C CYS A 175 3.32 6.26 -11.88
N GLN A 176 4.37 6.27 -12.70
CA GLN A 176 5.02 5.06 -13.16
C GLN A 176 5.80 4.35 -12.05
N ARG A 177 6.15 5.03 -10.96
CA ARG A 177 6.84 4.39 -9.83
C ARG A 177 6.00 3.29 -9.17
N TRP A 178 4.74 3.58 -8.88
CA TRP A 178 3.84 2.64 -8.22
C TRP A 178 2.75 2.08 -9.15
N GLY A 179 2.47 2.72 -10.28
CA GLY A 179 1.43 2.27 -11.22
C GLY A 179 1.89 1.23 -12.24
N ASN A 180 3.17 0.86 -12.25
CA ASN A 180 3.72 -0.09 -13.22
C ASN A 180 3.39 -1.56 -12.90
N ASP A 181 3.49 -2.42 -13.92
CA ASP A 181 3.20 -3.85 -13.81
C ASP A 181 4.10 -4.59 -12.82
N SER A 182 5.38 -4.21 -12.71
CA SER A 182 6.31 -4.90 -11.80
C SER A 182 5.95 -4.69 -10.33
N PHE A 183 5.52 -3.48 -9.96
CA PHE A 183 4.99 -3.18 -8.64
C PHE A 183 3.63 -3.85 -8.41
N GLY A 184 2.78 -3.93 -9.46
CA GLY A 184 1.58 -4.75 -9.43
C GLY A 184 1.84 -6.24 -9.13
N GLN A 185 2.88 -6.82 -9.73
CA GLN A 185 3.29 -8.21 -9.46
C GLN A 185 3.83 -8.37 -8.04
N TYR A 186 4.52 -7.35 -7.52
CA TYR A 186 4.99 -7.31 -6.13
C TYR A 186 3.81 -7.31 -5.14
N CYS A 187 2.84 -6.42 -5.32
CA CYS A 187 1.64 -6.35 -4.48
C CYS A 187 0.85 -7.67 -4.50
N ARG A 188 0.70 -8.30 -5.67
CA ARG A 188 0.07 -9.63 -5.78
C ARG A 188 0.87 -10.73 -5.07
N SER A 189 2.18 -10.57 -4.91
CA SER A 189 2.98 -11.52 -4.14
C SER A 189 2.74 -11.36 -2.64
N LEU A 190 2.64 -10.13 -2.14
CA LEU A 190 2.20 -9.86 -0.77
C LEU A 190 0.78 -10.35 -0.50
N GLU A 191 -0.13 -10.16 -1.46
CA GLU A 191 -1.52 -10.63 -1.36
C GLU A 191 -1.59 -12.16 -1.20
N ARG A 192 -0.79 -12.90 -1.99
CA ARG A 192 -0.71 -14.36 -1.88
C ARG A 192 -0.21 -14.80 -0.51
N ILE A 193 0.78 -14.12 0.05
CA ILE A 193 1.29 -14.37 1.40
C ILE A 193 0.18 -14.13 2.43
N ALA A 194 -0.46 -12.95 2.37
CA ALA A 194 -1.53 -12.59 3.29
C ALA A 194 -2.69 -13.60 3.25
N ASN A 195 -3.19 -13.96 2.07
CA ASN A 195 -4.26 -14.97 1.92
C ASN A 195 -3.84 -16.34 2.48
N ARG A 196 -2.63 -16.82 2.15
CA ARG A 196 -2.12 -18.11 2.65
C ARG A 196 -2.07 -18.12 4.18
N CYS A 197 -1.63 -17.03 4.80
CA CYS A 197 -1.62 -16.87 6.25
C CYS A 197 -3.04 -16.82 6.84
N LEU A 198 -3.94 -16.05 6.24
CA LEU A 198 -5.32 -15.88 6.71
C LEU A 198 -6.13 -17.19 6.64
N GLU A 199 -5.90 -18.04 5.63
CA GLU A 199 -6.55 -19.35 5.51
C GLU A 199 -6.24 -20.30 6.69
N LYS A 200 -5.10 -20.11 7.35
CA LYS A 200 -4.63 -20.96 8.46
C LYS A 200 -4.84 -20.31 9.83
N ALA A 201 -5.24 -19.04 9.86
CA ALA A 201 -5.41 -18.26 11.07
C ALA A 201 -6.68 -18.66 11.84
N SER A 202 -6.70 -18.39 13.14
CA SER A 202 -7.93 -18.47 13.93
C SER A 202 -8.86 -17.30 13.60
N ASP A 203 -10.16 -17.46 13.84
CA ASP A 203 -11.16 -16.40 13.60
C ASP A 203 -10.84 -15.09 14.34
N ASP A 204 -10.21 -15.18 15.53
CA ASP A 204 -9.74 -14.01 16.29
C ASP A 204 -8.65 -13.24 15.53
N VAL A 205 -7.65 -13.94 15.00
CA VAL A 205 -6.55 -13.32 14.24
C VAL A 205 -7.06 -12.76 12.91
N VAL A 206 -7.96 -13.48 12.24
CA VAL A 206 -8.63 -12.98 11.02
C VAL A 206 -9.39 -11.69 11.31
N SER A 207 -10.12 -11.63 12.42
CA SER A 207 -10.87 -10.43 12.84
C SER A 207 -9.94 -9.25 13.13
N LYS A 208 -8.82 -9.49 13.83
CA LYS A 208 -7.79 -8.46 14.07
C LYS A 208 -7.19 -7.94 12.76
N ALA A 209 -6.86 -8.84 11.84
CA ALA A 209 -6.30 -8.49 10.54
C ALA A 209 -7.31 -7.67 9.69
N GLU A 210 -8.59 -8.00 9.72
CA GLU A 210 -9.64 -7.21 9.05
C GLU A 210 -9.77 -5.80 9.63
N VAL A 211 -9.70 -5.66 10.96
CA VAL A 211 -9.70 -4.34 11.62
C VAL A 211 -8.48 -3.52 11.20
N VAL A 212 -7.31 -4.15 11.13
CA VAL A 212 -6.08 -3.48 10.70
C VAL A 212 -6.14 -3.08 9.22
N PHE A 213 -6.68 -3.94 8.36
CA PHE A 213 -6.95 -3.61 6.96
C PHE A 213 -7.84 -2.36 6.84
N LEU A 214 -8.95 -2.30 7.57
CA LEU A 214 -9.82 -1.11 7.59
C LEU A 214 -9.10 0.15 8.07
N ARG A 215 -8.29 0.04 9.13
CA ARG A 215 -7.50 1.16 9.65
C ARG A 215 -6.48 1.67 8.65
N VAL A 216 -5.86 0.78 7.86
CA VAL A 216 -4.99 1.20 6.75
C VAL A 216 -5.78 2.06 5.77
N LEU A 217 -6.95 1.60 5.31
CA LEU A 217 -7.76 2.37 4.35
C LEU A 217 -8.19 3.73 4.89
N GLU A 218 -8.56 3.81 6.17
CA GLU A 218 -8.89 5.06 6.84
C GLU A 218 -7.68 6.01 6.91
N HIS A 219 -6.50 5.49 7.26
CA HIS A 219 -5.27 6.27 7.27
C HIS A 219 -4.87 6.76 5.87
N GLU A 220 -5.02 5.94 4.84
CA GLU A 220 -4.79 6.33 3.44
C GLU A 220 -5.71 7.49 3.02
N ILE A 221 -7.01 7.42 3.32
CA ILE A 221 -7.95 8.51 3.03
C ILE A 221 -7.53 9.81 3.71
N GLU A 222 -7.20 9.76 5.01
CA GLU A 222 -6.76 10.95 5.75
C GLU A 222 -5.42 11.49 5.25
N PHE A 223 -4.52 10.61 4.80
CA PHE A 223 -3.27 10.97 4.16
C PHE A 223 -3.49 11.70 2.83
N TRP A 224 -4.44 11.24 2.02
CA TRP A 224 -4.80 11.96 0.81
C TRP A 224 -5.50 13.29 1.10
N ASN A 225 -6.36 13.35 2.12
CA ASN A 225 -7.05 14.56 2.56
C ASN A 225 -6.07 15.66 2.98
N MET A 226 -5.01 15.33 3.72
CA MET A 226 -4.03 16.31 4.19
C MET A 226 -3.26 16.99 3.03
N SER A 227 -3.30 16.40 1.84
CA SER A 227 -2.62 16.93 0.65
C SER A 227 -3.43 18.02 -0.05
N HIS A 228 -4.75 18.10 0.19
CA HIS A 228 -5.56 19.22 -0.26
C HIS A 228 -5.20 20.49 0.50
N GLY A 229 -5.23 21.65 -0.17
CA GLY A 229 -5.03 22.93 0.49
C GLY A 229 -6.13 23.18 1.52
N GLU A 230 -5.78 23.80 2.65
CA GLU A 230 -6.78 24.43 3.52
C GLU A 230 -7.56 25.45 2.66
N THR A 231 -8.89 25.35 2.69
CA THR A 231 -9.77 26.32 2.03
C THR A 231 -9.88 27.58 2.87
#